data_AF-A0A7K0X397-F1
#
_entry.id   AF-A0A7K0X397-F1
#
_cell.length_a   1.000
_cell.length_b   1.000
_cell.length_c   1.000
_cell.angle_alpha   90.00
_cell.angle_beta   90.00
_cell.angle_gamma   90.00
#
_symmetry.space_group_name_H-M   'P 1'
#
loop_
_entity.id
_entity.type
_entity.pdbx_description
1 polymer ?
#
loop_
_entity_poly.entity_id
_entity_poly.type
_entity_poly.pdbx_seq_one_letter_code
_entity_poly.pdbx_strand_id
1 'polypeptide(L)'
;MEEEHDEQGDDAGRGRRGVRPGRSRGPRAVRADQGHGAEGRPGPAGAVGEGQGRRPGHHAGRGGVRRGQGEGAERRAERRLHTAGDSLTEPADALDRLGEQVSQCRACPRLVAWREQVATEKRAAYADQTYWGRPVPGFGDPEPRILVVGLAPAAHGANRTGRVFTGDRSGDWLFSSLHRVGLAALPTSTHRDDGQRLDGARLVSAVRCAPPANKPTPAERDTCASWLDRELGLVLPHVEVVVTLGAFGWAAALAALERAGLDVPRPLPRFGHGVEVPLADAEGRIRTLLGCYHPSPHNTVRGRLTEAMTDEVLGRARALARMPG
;
A
#
# COMPACT_ATOMS: atom_id res chain seq x y z
N MET A 1 -2.02 -31.07 18.64
CA MET A 1 -1.51 -32.34 18.12
C MET A 1 -2.17 -32.49 16.76
N GLU A 2 -1.45 -32.07 15.72
CA GLU A 2 -1.63 -32.30 14.28
C GLU A 2 -0.72 -31.27 13.59
N GLU A 3 0.51 -31.73 13.38
CA GLU A 3 1.56 -31.09 12.60
C GLU A 3 1.26 -31.37 11.12
N GLU A 4 1.13 -30.34 10.29
CA GLU A 4 1.14 -30.50 8.83
C GLU A 4 2.51 -30.08 8.30
N HIS A 5 3.18 -31.08 7.74
CA HIS A 5 4.47 -31.04 7.08
C HIS A 5 4.37 -30.30 5.73
N ASP A 6 5.26 -29.33 5.51
CA ASP A 6 5.52 -28.73 4.20
C ASP A 6 6.67 -29.53 3.54
N GLU A 7 6.32 -30.54 2.75
CA GLU A 7 7.28 -31.33 1.96
C GLU A 7 7.49 -30.76 0.55
N GLN A 8 8.75 -30.86 0.15
CA GLN A 8 9.37 -30.35 -1.06
C GLN A 8 9.01 -31.19 -2.30
N GLY A 9 9.09 -30.57 -3.47
CA GLY A 9 9.13 -31.26 -4.76
C GLY A 9 10.41 -30.91 -5.52
N ASP A 10 11.41 -31.79 -5.43
CA ASP A 10 12.56 -31.88 -6.34
C ASP A 10 12.19 -32.81 -7.52
N ASP A 11 12.43 -32.35 -8.74
CA ASP A 11 12.20 -33.09 -9.99
C ASP A 11 13.52 -33.69 -10.49
N ALA A 12 13.59 -35.03 -10.55
CA ALA A 12 14.65 -35.77 -11.21
C ALA A 12 14.05 -36.96 -11.99
N GLY A 13 14.28 -36.95 -13.31
CA GLY A 13 13.57 -37.79 -14.27
C GLY A 13 14.06 -39.24 -14.45
N ARG A 14 13.18 -40.02 -15.11
CA ARG A 14 13.38 -41.16 -16.05
C ARG A 14 11.98 -41.75 -16.28
N GLY A 15 11.46 -41.92 -17.50
CA GLY A 15 11.87 -42.91 -18.48
C GLY A 15 10.67 -43.28 -19.37
N ARG A 16 10.91 -43.49 -20.66
CA ARG A 16 9.92 -43.73 -21.73
C ARG A 16 9.31 -45.15 -21.66
N ARG A 17 8.03 -45.30 -22.04
CA ARG A 17 7.50 -46.16 -23.15
C ARG A 17 5.98 -46.35 -23.06
N GLY A 18 5.31 -46.36 -24.22
CA GLY A 18 4.05 -47.08 -24.45
C GLY A 18 2.87 -46.24 -24.99
N VAL A 19 2.73 -46.17 -26.32
CA VAL A 19 1.53 -45.67 -27.01
C VAL A 19 0.68 -46.86 -27.47
N ARG A 20 -0.64 -46.82 -27.27
CA ARG A 20 -1.70 -47.14 -28.27
C ARG A 20 -3.13 -46.87 -27.73
N PRO A 21 -4.14 -46.68 -28.61
CA PRO A 21 -5.26 -45.75 -28.38
C PRO A 21 -6.62 -46.43 -28.10
N GLY A 22 -7.57 -45.66 -27.55
CA GLY A 22 -8.95 -46.11 -27.37
C GLY A 22 -9.97 -45.02 -27.02
N ARG A 23 -10.73 -44.59 -28.04
CA ARG A 23 -12.17 -44.25 -28.09
C ARG A 23 -12.80 -43.25 -27.08
N SER A 24 -13.23 -42.12 -27.67
CA SER A 24 -14.44 -41.32 -27.47
C SER A 24 -15.51 -41.77 -26.47
N ARG A 25 -16.01 -40.81 -25.67
CA ARG A 25 -17.45 -40.52 -25.39
C ARG A 25 -17.56 -39.28 -24.49
N GLY A 26 -18.29 -38.25 -24.93
CA GLY A 26 -18.68 -37.11 -24.09
C GLY A 26 -19.99 -37.37 -23.33
N PRO A 27 -20.32 -36.51 -22.35
CA PRO A 27 -21.72 -36.12 -22.12
C PRO A 27 -21.84 -34.59 -21.90
N ARG A 28 -22.71 -33.90 -22.65
CA ARG A 28 -24.13 -33.57 -22.36
C ARG A 28 -24.33 -32.51 -21.27
N ALA A 29 -24.84 -31.36 -21.72
CA ALA A 29 -25.34 -30.25 -20.95
C ALA A 29 -26.59 -30.62 -20.12
N VAL A 30 -26.69 -30.04 -18.92
CA VAL A 30 -27.87 -30.10 -18.05
C VAL A 30 -28.54 -28.73 -18.03
N ARG A 31 -29.87 -28.77 -18.16
CA ARG A 31 -30.80 -27.65 -18.30
C ARG A 31 -31.06 -26.96 -16.95
N ALA A 32 -31.36 -25.67 -17.03
CA ALA A 32 -31.89 -24.86 -15.95
C ALA A 32 -33.36 -25.19 -15.69
N ASP A 33 -33.73 -25.23 -14.41
CA ASP A 33 -35.09 -25.43 -13.90
C ASP A 33 -35.66 -24.10 -13.36
N GLN A 34 -36.97 -23.91 -13.56
CA GLN A 34 -37.78 -22.77 -13.14
C GLN A 34 -38.81 -23.22 -12.09
N GLY A 35 -39.03 -22.40 -11.06
CA GLY A 35 -40.23 -22.44 -10.20
C GLY A 35 -40.33 -21.11 -9.43
N HIS A 36 -41.26 -20.20 -9.74
CA HIS A 36 -42.68 -20.10 -9.28
C HIS A 36 -42.80 -20.06 -7.74
N GLY A 37 -43.03 -18.88 -7.13
CA GLY A 37 -44.34 -18.34 -6.69
C GLY A 37 -44.25 -18.06 -5.16
N ALA A 38 -44.97 -17.17 -4.47
CA ALA A 38 -46.11 -16.30 -4.76
C ALA A 38 -46.23 -15.21 -3.64
N GLU A 39 -46.78 -14.06 -4.03
CA GLU A 39 -47.80 -13.20 -3.37
C GLU A 39 -47.84 -12.90 -1.86
N GLY A 40 -48.11 -11.62 -1.54
CA GLY A 40 -48.70 -11.19 -0.26
C GLY A 40 -48.62 -9.68 0.02
N ARG A 41 -49.66 -8.91 -0.38
CA ARG A 41 -49.99 -7.55 0.12
C ARG A 41 -51.19 -7.65 1.08
N PRO A 42 -51.36 -6.69 2.02
CA PRO A 42 -52.43 -5.68 1.84
C PRO A 42 -52.06 -4.24 2.31
N GLY A 43 -52.80 -3.22 1.83
CA GLY A 43 -52.72 -1.80 2.24
C GLY A 43 -53.73 -1.41 3.33
N PRO A 44 -54.35 -0.21 3.32
CA PRO A 44 -53.77 1.15 3.46
C PRO A 44 -54.55 2.05 4.49
N ALA A 45 -53.98 3.20 4.85
CA ALA A 45 -54.64 4.44 5.34
C ALA A 45 -53.53 5.52 5.48
N GLY A 46 -53.64 6.81 5.16
CA GLY A 46 -54.74 7.74 4.91
C GLY A 46 -54.43 9.03 5.69
N ALA A 47 -54.17 10.16 5.02
CA ALA A 47 -54.55 11.52 5.46
C ALA A 47 -53.84 12.62 4.62
N VAL A 48 -54.69 13.54 4.18
CA VAL A 48 -54.49 14.81 3.46
C VAL A 48 -54.05 15.95 4.39
N GLY A 49 -53.41 16.98 3.81
CA GLY A 49 -53.15 18.25 4.50
C GLY A 49 -52.48 19.27 3.57
N GLU A 50 -53.30 20.11 2.93
CA GLU A 50 -52.93 21.27 2.12
C GLU A 50 -52.40 22.44 2.97
N GLY A 51 -51.60 23.32 2.37
CA GLY A 51 -51.22 24.60 2.98
C GLY A 51 -50.35 25.49 2.07
N GLN A 52 -51.00 26.32 1.26
CA GLN A 52 -50.41 27.41 0.47
C GLN A 52 -50.12 28.65 1.35
N GLY A 53 -49.10 29.46 1.04
CA GLY A 53 -48.94 30.78 1.67
C GLY A 53 -47.67 31.59 1.36
N ARG A 54 -47.65 32.26 0.19
CA ARG A 54 -47.19 33.65 -0.13
C ARG A 54 -45.87 34.25 0.46
N ARG A 55 -45.03 34.75 -0.48
CA ARG A 55 -44.03 35.86 -0.36
C ARG A 55 -44.72 37.25 -0.38
N PRO A 56 -44.02 38.41 -0.43
CA PRO A 56 -42.88 38.95 0.35
C PRO A 56 -43.17 40.36 0.94
N GLY A 57 -42.27 40.91 1.76
CA GLY A 57 -42.32 42.31 2.22
C GLY A 57 -40.96 42.99 2.19
N HIS A 58 -40.83 44.00 1.33
CA HIS A 58 -39.75 44.99 1.30
C HIS A 58 -39.91 45.98 2.46
N HIS A 59 -38.79 46.46 3.05
CA HIS A 59 -38.63 47.88 3.36
C HIS A 59 -37.15 48.27 3.44
N ALA A 60 -36.88 49.40 2.79
CA ALA A 60 -35.59 50.05 2.63
C ALA A 60 -35.15 50.82 3.89
N GLY A 61 -33.84 50.94 4.08
CA GLY A 61 -33.22 51.87 5.03
C GLY A 61 -31.87 52.33 4.51
N ARG A 62 -31.80 53.60 4.11
CA ARG A 62 -30.64 54.29 3.52
C ARG A 62 -29.61 54.69 4.59
N GLY A 63 -28.35 54.82 4.15
CA GLY A 63 -27.52 55.98 4.50
C GLY A 63 -26.23 55.68 5.26
N GLY A 64 -25.09 56.06 4.67
CA GLY A 64 -23.83 56.15 5.43
C GLY A 64 -22.54 56.04 4.61
N VAL A 65 -22.35 56.91 3.61
CA VAL A 65 -21.05 57.10 2.95
C VAL A 65 -20.12 57.88 3.89
N ARG A 66 -18.95 57.34 4.20
CA ARG A 66 -17.77 58.15 4.54
C ARG A 66 -16.54 57.64 3.79
N ARG A 67 -16.01 58.55 2.97
CA ARG A 67 -14.71 58.49 2.31
C ARG A 67 -13.60 58.67 3.35
N GLY A 68 -12.52 57.91 3.20
CA GLY A 68 -11.22 58.16 3.82
C GLY A 68 -10.15 57.63 2.89
N GLN A 69 -9.44 58.54 2.23
CA GLN A 69 -8.31 58.31 1.33
C GLN A 69 -7.06 57.93 2.15
N GLY A 70 -6.12 57.21 1.54
CA GLY A 70 -4.79 56.96 2.10
C GLY A 70 -4.03 55.90 1.32
N GLU A 71 -3.30 56.35 0.30
CA GLU A 71 -2.43 55.56 -0.58
C GLU A 71 -1.16 55.09 0.13
N GLY A 72 -0.42 54.21 -0.56
CA GLY A 72 0.65 53.38 -0.03
C GLY A 72 1.89 54.11 0.51
N ALA A 73 2.60 53.39 1.38
CA ALA A 73 4.04 53.53 1.55
C ALA A 73 4.62 52.19 2.07
N GLU A 74 5.27 51.50 1.14
CA GLU A 74 6.60 50.90 1.31
C GLU A 74 6.84 49.84 2.39
N ARG A 75 7.11 48.65 1.84
CA ARG A 75 7.76 47.49 2.42
C ARG A 75 9.05 47.90 3.14
N ARG A 76 9.15 47.64 4.45
CA ARG A 76 10.43 47.44 5.13
C ARG A 76 10.48 46.02 5.66
N ALA A 77 11.42 45.26 5.08
CA ALA A 77 11.79 43.94 5.51
C ALA A 77 12.46 44.02 6.89
N GLU A 78 11.74 43.64 7.93
CA GLU A 78 12.36 43.30 9.21
C GLU A 78 12.84 41.86 9.13
N ARG A 79 14.11 41.74 8.72
CA ARG A 79 14.91 40.53 8.78
C ARG A 79 15.08 40.15 10.26
N ARG A 80 14.13 39.39 10.80
CA ARG A 80 14.33 38.64 12.04
C ARG A 80 15.42 37.61 11.77
N LEU A 81 16.63 37.92 12.25
CA LEU A 81 17.69 36.95 12.44
C LEU A 81 17.18 35.93 13.45
N HIS A 82 16.65 34.80 12.96
CA HIS A 82 16.47 33.62 13.79
C HIS A 82 17.82 32.94 13.92
N THR A 83 18.26 32.92 15.16
CA THR A 83 19.48 32.35 15.69
C THR A 83 19.64 30.88 15.32
N ALA A 84 20.89 30.50 15.04
CA ALA A 84 21.35 29.13 14.86
C ALA A 84 20.77 28.19 15.94
N GLY A 85 20.11 27.10 15.52
CA GLY A 85 19.62 26.08 16.43
C GLY A 85 18.54 25.16 15.88
N ASP A 86 17.83 25.53 14.80
CA ASP A 86 16.84 24.65 14.17
C ASP A 86 17.51 23.95 12.98
N SER A 87 18.14 22.81 13.24
CA SER A 87 18.67 21.95 12.18
C SER A 87 17.48 21.43 11.39
N LEU A 88 17.20 22.05 10.24
CA LEU A 88 16.40 21.43 9.18
C LEU A 88 17.02 20.05 8.94
N THR A 89 16.41 19.02 9.50
CA THR A 89 16.87 17.67 9.26
C THR A 89 16.52 17.35 7.82
N GLU A 90 17.52 17.06 7.00
CA GLU A 90 17.30 16.58 5.63
C GLU A 90 16.36 15.36 5.67
N PRO A 91 15.37 15.23 4.76
CA PRO A 91 14.41 14.12 4.79
C PRO A 91 15.07 12.74 4.91
N ALA A 92 16.24 12.57 4.29
CA ALA A 92 17.06 11.36 4.41
C ALA A 92 17.48 11.07 5.87
N ASP A 93 18.05 12.05 6.58
CA ASP A 93 18.48 11.89 7.97
C ASP A 93 17.31 11.57 8.91
N ALA A 94 16.13 12.15 8.65
CA ALA A 94 14.92 11.87 9.42
C ALA A 94 14.44 10.43 9.22
N LEU A 95 14.46 9.95 7.97
CA LEU A 95 14.10 8.59 7.60
C LEU A 95 15.10 7.57 8.13
N ASP A 96 16.39 7.88 8.16
CA ASP A 96 17.43 7.02 8.72
C ASP A 96 17.25 6.86 10.24
N ARG A 97 17.02 7.96 10.97
CA ARG A 97 16.68 7.91 12.40
C ARG A 97 15.40 7.14 12.66
N LEU A 98 14.39 7.30 11.80
CA LEU A 98 13.15 6.51 11.90
C LEU A 98 13.44 5.02 11.68
N GLY A 99 14.28 4.68 10.68
CA GLY A 99 14.69 3.32 10.38
C GLY A 99 15.41 2.65 11.56
N GLU A 100 16.31 3.38 12.22
CA GLU A 100 16.99 2.90 13.43
C GLU A 100 15.97 2.58 14.54
N GLN A 101 15.05 3.49 14.81
CA GLN A 101 14.00 3.28 15.83
C GLN A 101 13.06 2.12 15.49
N VAL A 102 12.66 2.01 14.21
CA VAL A 102 11.87 0.87 13.72
C VAL A 102 12.61 -0.43 14.01
N SER A 103 13.90 -0.51 13.70
CA SER A 103 14.71 -1.73 13.85
C SER A 103 14.83 -2.24 15.29
N GLN A 104 14.58 -1.38 16.28
CA GLN A 104 14.63 -1.70 17.70
C GLN A 104 13.27 -2.12 18.28
N CYS A 105 12.18 -1.99 17.51
CA CYS A 105 10.83 -2.23 18.02
C CYS A 105 10.59 -3.70 18.41
N ARG A 106 9.97 -3.89 19.59
CA ARG A 106 9.56 -5.19 20.14
C ARG A 106 8.08 -5.25 20.57
N ALA A 107 7.24 -4.36 20.04
CA ALA A 107 5.87 -4.16 20.52
C ALA A 107 4.91 -5.35 20.27
N CYS A 108 5.23 -6.27 19.35
CA CYS A 108 4.37 -7.41 18.99
C CYS A 108 5.03 -8.73 19.42
N PRO A 109 4.72 -9.31 20.60
CA PRO A 109 5.43 -10.48 21.14
C PRO A 109 5.47 -11.68 20.19
N ARG A 110 4.36 -11.99 19.51
CA ARG A 110 4.27 -13.10 18.55
C ARG A 110 5.22 -12.90 17.36
N LEU A 111 5.27 -11.68 16.82
CA LEU A 111 6.15 -11.36 15.67
C LEU A 111 7.61 -11.31 16.07
N VAL A 112 7.91 -10.84 17.28
CA VAL A 112 9.26 -10.83 17.86
C VAL A 112 9.77 -12.26 18.00
N ALA A 113 8.99 -13.15 18.63
CA ALA A 113 9.35 -14.54 18.80
C ALA A 113 9.59 -15.21 17.43
N TRP A 114 8.65 -15.05 16.49
CA TRP A 114 8.74 -15.66 15.17
C TRP A 114 9.93 -15.20 14.35
N ARG A 115 10.15 -13.88 14.24
CA ARG A 115 11.23 -13.33 13.38
C ARG A 115 12.61 -13.76 13.88
N GLU A 116 12.77 -13.88 15.21
CA GLU A 116 14.02 -14.27 15.89
C GLU A 116 14.24 -15.78 15.83
N GLN A 117 13.18 -16.59 15.99
CA GLN A 117 13.23 -18.03 15.79
C GLN A 117 13.69 -18.35 14.35
N VAL A 118 13.05 -17.74 13.34
CA VAL A 118 13.43 -17.94 11.93
C VAL A 118 14.87 -17.48 11.65
N ALA A 119 15.33 -16.40 12.29
CA ALA A 119 16.70 -15.91 12.14
C ALA A 119 17.74 -16.85 12.75
N THR A 120 17.34 -17.65 13.74
CA THR A 120 18.19 -18.63 14.44
C THR A 120 18.18 -19.98 13.72
N GLU A 121 16.99 -20.53 13.45
CA GLU A 121 16.83 -21.83 12.80
C GLU A 121 17.28 -21.81 11.35
N LYS A 122 16.93 -20.72 10.64
CA LYS A 122 17.20 -20.50 9.21
C LYS A 122 16.64 -21.60 8.31
N ARG A 123 16.61 -21.32 7.01
CA ARG A 123 16.37 -22.35 5.99
C ARG A 123 17.71 -22.96 5.59
N ALA A 124 17.75 -24.27 5.29
CA ALA A 124 18.97 -24.96 4.86
C ALA A 124 19.73 -24.23 3.72
N ALA A 125 19.00 -23.71 2.72
CA ALA A 125 19.56 -22.94 1.61
C ALA A 125 20.26 -21.62 2.03
N TYR A 126 20.08 -21.16 3.26
CA TYR A 126 20.60 -19.91 3.81
C TYR A 126 21.28 -20.12 5.19
N ALA A 127 21.71 -21.33 5.51
CA ALA A 127 22.21 -21.68 6.84
C ALA A 127 23.47 -20.87 7.24
N ASP A 128 24.31 -20.57 6.26
CA ASP A 128 25.55 -19.81 6.37
C ASP A 128 25.34 -18.29 6.45
N GLN A 129 24.13 -17.79 6.17
CA GLN A 129 23.86 -16.36 6.16
C GLN A 129 23.48 -15.82 7.53
N THR A 130 23.93 -14.61 7.85
CA THR A 130 23.45 -13.86 9.02
C THR A 130 22.12 -13.20 8.68
N TYR A 131 21.07 -13.54 9.43
CA TYR A 131 19.73 -12.96 9.25
C TYR A 131 19.61 -11.62 9.97
N TRP A 132 18.77 -10.73 9.42
CA TRP A 132 18.40 -9.47 10.04
C TRP A 132 17.61 -9.67 11.36
N GLY A 133 16.58 -10.51 11.37
CA GLY A 133 15.84 -10.91 12.58
C GLY A 133 15.16 -9.77 13.36
N ARG A 134 14.94 -8.63 12.70
CA ARG A 134 14.44 -7.37 13.30
C ARG A 134 13.32 -6.78 12.44
N PRO A 135 12.56 -5.78 12.93
CA PRO A 135 11.66 -5.01 12.07
C PRO A 135 12.43 -4.40 10.89
N VAL A 136 11.82 -4.40 9.72
CA VAL A 136 12.43 -3.94 8.47
C VAL A 136 11.96 -2.51 8.17
N PRO A 137 12.87 -1.53 8.10
CA PRO A 137 12.56 -0.17 7.67
C PRO A 137 12.07 -0.11 6.22
N GLY A 138 11.42 0.99 5.83
CA GLY A 138 11.18 1.28 4.43
C GLY A 138 12.47 1.58 3.67
N PHE A 139 12.41 1.49 2.35
CA PHE A 139 13.56 1.63 1.46
C PHE A 139 13.21 2.42 0.21
N GLY A 140 14.10 3.31 -0.23
CA GLY A 140 13.97 4.05 -1.47
C GLY A 140 14.27 5.52 -1.29
N ASP A 141 13.76 6.31 -2.23
CA ASP A 141 13.93 7.76 -2.29
C ASP A 141 13.43 8.43 -0.98
N PRO A 142 14.17 9.41 -0.42
CA PRO A 142 13.71 10.20 0.72
C PRO A 142 12.59 11.21 0.36
N GLU A 143 12.45 11.59 -0.91
CA GLU A 143 11.44 12.50 -1.43
C GLU A 143 10.59 11.81 -2.53
N PRO A 144 9.96 10.66 -2.24
CA PRO A 144 9.33 9.85 -3.27
C PRO A 144 8.07 10.51 -3.83
N ARG A 145 7.90 10.43 -5.16
CA ARG A 145 6.64 10.75 -5.84
C ARG A 145 5.65 9.59 -5.75
N ILE A 146 6.15 8.36 -5.64
CA ILE A 146 5.38 7.12 -5.52
C ILE A 146 5.72 6.39 -4.22
N LEU A 147 4.70 6.10 -3.40
CA LEU A 147 4.83 5.24 -2.23
C LEU A 147 4.20 3.88 -2.50
N VAL A 148 4.97 2.79 -2.38
CA VAL A 148 4.45 1.42 -2.49
C VAL A 148 4.28 0.82 -1.11
N VAL A 149 3.06 0.40 -0.77
CA VAL A 149 2.70 -0.16 0.53
C VAL A 149 2.34 -1.64 0.39
N GLY A 150 3.16 -2.52 0.96
CA GLY A 150 2.87 -3.95 1.05
C GLY A 150 2.35 -4.41 2.41
N LEU A 151 2.24 -5.73 2.54
CA LEU A 151 1.75 -6.42 3.74
C LEU A 151 2.79 -6.38 4.88
N ALA A 152 3.81 -7.23 4.77
CA ALA A 152 4.80 -7.50 5.79
C ALA A 152 6.02 -8.24 5.19
N PRO A 153 7.20 -8.21 5.84
CA PRO A 153 8.35 -9.02 5.47
C PRO A 153 8.08 -10.53 5.38
N ALA A 154 8.65 -11.19 4.37
CA ALA A 154 8.72 -12.66 4.35
C ALA A 154 9.79 -13.18 5.33
N ALA A 155 9.55 -14.35 5.90
CA ALA A 155 10.42 -15.03 6.87
C ALA A 155 11.88 -15.20 6.39
N HIS A 156 12.07 -15.56 5.12
CA HIS A 156 13.39 -15.75 4.50
C HIS A 156 13.71 -14.72 3.39
N GLY A 157 12.88 -13.68 3.27
CA GLY A 157 13.13 -12.52 2.41
C GLY A 157 13.68 -11.37 3.24
N ALA A 158 12.88 -10.33 3.41
CA ALA A 158 13.26 -9.14 4.16
C ALA A 158 13.67 -9.39 5.63
N ASN A 159 13.14 -10.43 6.31
CA ASN A 159 13.61 -10.81 7.65
C ASN A 159 15.02 -11.43 7.65
N ARG A 160 15.48 -11.94 6.51
CA ARG A 160 16.86 -12.37 6.29
C ARG A 160 17.73 -11.19 5.87
N THR A 161 17.30 -10.46 4.85
CA THR A 161 18.14 -9.48 4.15
C THR A 161 18.19 -8.10 4.82
N GLY A 162 17.19 -7.75 5.62
CA GLY A 162 17.06 -6.44 6.27
C GLY A 162 16.55 -5.32 5.36
N ARG A 163 16.20 -5.60 4.11
CA ARG A 163 15.60 -4.64 3.17
C ARG A 163 14.22 -5.12 2.73
N VAL A 164 13.24 -4.23 2.75
CA VAL A 164 11.85 -4.56 2.40
C VAL A 164 11.78 -5.10 0.95
N PHE A 165 10.95 -6.11 0.72
CA PHE A 165 10.80 -6.81 -0.58
C PHE A 165 12.09 -7.41 -1.18
N THR A 166 13.09 -7.75 -0.36
CA THR A 166 14.40 -8.22 -0.86
C THR A 166 14.65 -9.66 -0.47
N GLY A 167 15.08 -10.49 -1.43
CA GLY A 167 15.52 -11.87 -1.18
C GLY A 167 14.40 -12.93 -1.12
N ASP A 168 13.24 -12.66 -1.72
CA ASP A 168 12.18 -13.63 -1.92
C ASP A 168 11.50 -13.43 -3.29
N ARG A 169 10.74 -14.42 -3.76
CA ARG A 169 10.10 -14.42 -5.08
C ARG A 169 9.12 -13.26 -5.31
N SER A 170 8.43 -12.81 -4.27
CA SER A 170 7.48 -11.69 -4.39
C SER A 170 8.25 -10.39 -4.61
N GLY A 171 9.39 -10.26 -3.92
CA GLY A 171 10.37 -9.20 -4.11
C GLY A 171 10.98 -9.21 -5.50
N ASP A 172 11.45 -10.36 -5.98
CA ASP A 172 12.06 -10.50 -7.31
C ASP A 172 11.10 -10.04 -8.42
N TRP A 173 9.82 -10.42 -8.31
CA TRP A 173 8.76 -9.98 -9.21
C TRP A 173 8.58 -8.46 -9.19
N LEU A 174 8.49 -7.88 -7.99
CA LEU A 174 8.29 -6.45 -7.81
C LEU A 174 9.46 -5.63 -8.34
N PHE A 175 10.70 -5.98 -7.98
CA PHE A 175 11.90 -5.26 -8.42
C PHE A 175 12.13 -5.37 -9.93
N SER A 176 11.86 -6.53 -10.52
CA SER A 176 11.94 -6.70 -11.97
C SER A 176 10.94 -5.78 -12.69
N SER A 177 9.71 -5.67 -12.17
CA SER A 177 8.69 -4.74 -12.68
C SER A 177 9.08 -3.27 -12.48
N LEU A 178 9.52 -2.88 -11.28
CA LEU A 178 10.01 -1.53 -10.98
C LEU A 178 11.13 -1.12 -11.94
N HIS A 179 12.07 -2.01 -12.22
CA HIS A 179 13.17 -1.73 -13.16
C HIS A 179 12.66 -1.57 -14.58
N ARG A 180 11.77 -2.45 -15.07
CA ARG A 180 11.18 -2.34 -16.42
C ARG A 180 10.44 -1.02 -16.63
N VAL A 181 9.81 -0.46 -15.59
CA VAL A 181 9.12 0.84 -15.67
C VAL A 181 10.00 2.05 -15.31
N GLY A 182 11.29 1.83 -15.05
CA GLY A 182 12.27 2.90 -14.78
C GLY A 182 12.24 3.47 -13.36
N LEU A 183 11.70 2.73 -12.37
CA LEU A 183 11.63 3.13 -10.96
C LEU A 183 12.71 2.50 -10.08
N ALA A 184 13.44 1.52 -10.59
CA ALA A 184 14.54 0.86 -9.87
C ALA A 184 15.80 0.79 -10.74
N ALA A 185 16.97 0.96 -10.12
CA ALA A 185 18.26 0.95 -10.78
C ALA A 185 18.69 -0.45 -11.25
N LEU A 186 18.30 -1.50 -10.50
CA LEU A 186 18.61 -2.89 -10.84
C LEU A 186 17.33 -3.73 -10.99
N PRO A 187 17.31 -4.73 -11.89
CA PRO A 187 16.15 -5.64 -12.03
C PRO A 187 16.01 -6.61 -10.85
N THR A 188 17.02 -6.72 -10.00
CA THR A 188 17.07 -7.67 -8.88
C THR A 188 17.35 -6.96 -7.56
N SER A 189 16.98 -7.62 -6.47
CA SER A 189 17.19 -7.13 -5.11
C SER A 189 17.53 -8.33 -4.21
N THR A 190 18.82 -8.60 -4.05
CA THR A 190 19.32 -9.86 -3.48
C THR A 190 19.75 -9.72 -2.03
N HIS A 191 20.37 -8.60 -1.68
CA HIS A 191 20.81 -8.26 -0.33
C HIS A 191 20.90 -6.73 -0.18
N ARG A 192 20.82 -6.22 1.05
CA ARG A 192 20.69 -4.77 1.32
C ARG A 192 21.81 -3.89 0.73
N ASP A 193 22.99 -4.45 0.48
CA ASP A 193 24.20 -3.74 0.03
C ASP A 193 24.49 -3.94 -1.48
N ASP A 194 23.55 -4.49 -2.26
CA ASP A 194 23.72 -4.79 -3.70
C ASP A 194 23.73 -3.58 -4.65
N GLY A 195 23.73 -2.36 -4.12
CA GLY A 195 23.72 -1.12 -4.92
C GLY A 195 22.37 -0.79 -5.55
N GLN A 196 21.30 -1.51 -5.22
CA GLN A 196 19.93 -1.16 -5.62
C GLN A 196 19.57 0.25 -5.13
N ARG A 197 18.85 1.00 -5.97
CA ARG A 197 18.31 2.34 -5.67
C ARG A 197 16.98 2.50 -6.36
N LEU A 198 16.09 3.29 -5.76
CA LEU A 198 14.81 3.64 -6.36
C LEU A 198 14.83 5.11 -6.75
N ASP A 199 14.25 5.42 -7.90
CA ASP A 199 14.15 6.78 -8.43
C ASP A 199 12.70 7.24 -8.31
N GLY A 200 12.45 8.25 -7.47
CA GLY A 200 11.13 8.80 -7.21
C GLY A 200 10.15 7.83 -6.53
N ALA A 201 10.63 6.68 -6.03
CA ALA A 201 9.81 5.67 -5.39
C ALA A 201 10.36 5.24 -4.03
N ARG A 202 9.44 4.92 -3.10
CA ARG A 202 9.76 4.35 -1.79
C ARG A 202 8.85 3.17 -1.49
N LEU A 203 9.42 2.12 -0.91
CA LEU A 203 8.73 0.89 -0.53
C LEU A 203 8.60 0.82 1.00
N VAL A 204 7.40 0.50 1.48
CA VAL A 204 7.11 0.28 2.91
C VAL A 204 6.21 -0.94 3.09
N SER A 205 6.09 -1.42 4.32
CA SER A 205 5.11 -2.45 4.70
C SER A 205 4.22 -1.95 5.83
N ALA A 206 2.95 -2.35 5.80
CA ALA A 206 1.98 -2.06 6.85
C ALA A 206 2.39 -2.67 8.20
N VAL A 207 3.03 -3.85 8.19
CA VAL A 207 3.65 -4.46 9.36
C VAL A 207 5.15 -4.65 9.10
N ARG A 208 6.00 -4.21 10.04
CA ARG A 208 7.47 -4.19 9.85
C ARG A 208 8.16 -5.50 10.20
N CYS A 209 7.50 -6.46 10.83
CA CYS A 209 8.09 -7.75 11.21
C CYS A 209 7.51 -8.88 10.37
N ALA A 210 8.30 -9.94 10.14
CA ALA A 210 7.78 -11.15 9.51
C ALA A 210 6.71 -11.80 10.40
N PRO A 211 5.49 -12.06 9.89
CA PRO A 211 4.49 -12.83 10.61
C PRO A 211 4.53 -14.31 10.22
N PRO A 212 4.20 -15.22 11.16
CA PRO A 212 3.94 -16.62 10.83
C PRO A 212 2.96 -16.75 9.66
N ALA A 213 3.25 -17.67 8.73
CA ALA A 213 2.47 -17.93 7.52
C ALA A 213 2.18 -16.70 6.64
N ASN A 214 2.97 -15.62 6.77
CA ASN A 214 2.72 -14.33 6.13
C ASN A 214 1.32 -13.75 6.45
N LYS A 215 0.83 -13.97 7.68
CA LYS A 215 -0.48 -13.51 8.13
C LYS A 215 -0.35 -12.69 9.43
N PRO A 216 -0.17 -11.37 9.33
CA PRO A 216 -0.28 -10.50 10.50
C PRO A 216 -1.75 -10.43 10.96
N THR A 217 -1.95 -10.28 12.27
CA THR A 217 -3.29 -10.05 12.83
C THR A 217 -3.69 -8.58 12.68
N PRO A 218 -4.99 -8.24 12.79
CA PRO A 218 -5.43 -6.84 12.89
C PRO A 218 -4.78 -6.10 14.07
N ALA A 219 -4.65 -6.75 15.24
CA ALA A 219 -3.98 -6.15 16.40
C ALA A 219 -2.51 -5.81 16.12
N GLU A 220 -1.79 -6.70 15.42
CA GLU A 220 -0.40 -6.44 15.01
C GLU A 220 -0.30 -5.32 13.97
N ARG A 221 -1.25 -5.26 13.02
CA ARG A 221 -1.36 -4.14 12.08
C ARG A 221 -1.52 -2.83 12.83
N ASP A 222 -2.47 -2.77 13.75
CA ASP A 222 -2.83 -1.56 14.48
C ASP A 222 -1.70 -1.12 15.42
N THR A 223 -1.00 -2.09 16.01
CA THR A 223 0.21 -1.83 16.82
C THR A 223 1.35 -1.27 15.96
N CYS A 224 1.52 -1.76 14.73
CA CYS A 224 2.56 -1.31 13.82
C CYS A 224 2.20 0.00 13.08
N ALA A 225 0.94 0.42 13.12
CA ALA A 225 0.42 1.57 12.36
C ALA A 225 1.18 2.87 12.66
N SER A 226 1.60 3.09 13.91
CA SER A 226 2.38 4.27 14.30
C SER A 226 3.69 4.42 13.50
N TRP A 227 4.33 3.32 13.11
CA TRP A 227 5.52 3.38 12.26
C TRP A 227 5.19 3.79 10.83
N LEU A 228 4.08 3.29 10.28
CA LEU A 228 3.60 3.71 8.97
C LEU A 228 3.21 5.18 8.96
N ASP A 229 2.52 5.66 10.00
CA ASP A 229 2.09 7.06 10.12
C ASP A 229 3.28 8.01 10.19
N ARG A 230 4.30 7.65 10.97
CA ARG A 230 5.53 8.45 11.09
C ARG A 230 6.31 8.50 9.79
N GLU A 231 6.43 7.38 9.09
CA GLU A 231 7.11 7.35 7.79
C GLU A 231 6.32 8.12 6.73
N LEU A 232 4.99 7.96 6.72
CA LEU A 232 4.09 8.71 5.84
C LEU A 232 4.21 10.21 6.10
N GLY A 233 4.23 10.65 7.36
CA GLY A 233 4.38 12.06 7.72
C GLY A 233 5.66 12.70 7.18
N LEU A 234 6.74 11.93 7.02
CA LEU A 234 7.99 12.40 6.43
C LEU A 234 7.93 12.53 4.90
N VAL A 235 7.23 11.61 4.22
CA VAL A 235 7.29 11.54 2.74
C VAL A 235 6.04 12.09 2.04
N LEU A 236 4.91 12.21 2.72
CA LEU A 236 3.64 12.66 2.15
C LEU A 236 3.67 14.05 1.47
N PRO A 237 4.54 15.01 1.86
CA PRO A 237 4.71 16.25 1.11
C PRO A 237 5.13 16.06 -0.35
N HIS A 238 5.83 14.96 -0.66
CA HIS A 238 6.39 14.64 -1.98
C HIS A 238 5.54 13.65 -2.77
N VAL A 239 4.79 12.78 -2.06
CA VAL A 239 4.00 11.71 -2.66
C VAL A 239 2.78 12.24 -3.41
N GLU A 240 2.65 11.80 -4.67
CA GLU A 240 1.48 12.01 -5.53
C GLU A 240 0.63 10.73 -5.64
N VAL A 241 1.29 9.56 -5.62
CA VAL A 241 0.62 8.26 -5.82
C VAL A 241 1.02 7.28 -4.72
N VAL A 242 0.03 6.61 -4.13
CA VAL A 242 0.21 5.50 -3.21
C VAL A 242 -0.24 4.21 -3.89
N VAL A 243 0.70 3.33 -4.23
CA VAL A 243 0.41 2.01 -4.77
C VAL A 243 0.32 1.01 -3.63
N THR A 244 -0.69 0.15 -3.62
CA THR A 244 -0.86 -0.86 -2.57
C THR A 244 -0.83 -2.27 -3.14
N LEU A 245 -0.10 -3.16 -2.46
CA LEU A 245 0.07 -4.55 -2.88
C LEU A 245 -0.88 -5.46 -2.06
N GLY A 246 -2.08 -5.68 -2.59
CA GLY A 246 -3.12 -6.51 -1.97
C GLY A 246 -4.06 -5.76 -1.02
N ALA A 247 -5.18 -6.41 -0.69
CA ALA A 247 -6.26 -5.82 0.10
C ALA A 247 -5.86 -5.39 1.53
N PHE A 248 -4.88 -6.07 2.13
CA PHE A 248 -4.40 -5.69 3.46
C PHE A 248 -3.61 -4.38 3.42
N GLY A 249 -2.68 -4.26 2.47
CA GLY A 249 -1.94 -3.02 2.24
C GLY A 249 -2.87 -1.87 1.89
N TRP A 250 -3.90 -2.12 1.08
CA TRP A 250 -4.97 -1.18 0.77
C TRP A 250 -5.68 -0.66 2.02
N ALA A 251 -6.15 -1.55 2.89
CA ALA A 251 -6.84 -1.16 4.11
C ALA A 251 -5.93 -0.37 5.08
N ALA A 252 -4.66 -0.79 5.22
CA ALA A 252 -3.69 -0.10 6.05
C ALA A 252 -3.34 1.30 5.50
N ALA A 253 -3.17 1.42 4.18
CA ALA A 253 -2.89 2.68 3.50
C ALA A 253 -4.06 3.66 3.62
N LEU A 254 -5.31 3.23 3.38
CA LEU A 254 -6.49 4.07 3.58
C LEU A 254 -6.56 4.63 5.00
N ALA A 255 -6.35 3.78 6.00
CA ALA A 255 -6.39 4.21 7.40
C ALA A 255 -5.24 5.19 7.73
N ALA A 256 -4.03 4.96 7.20
CA ALA A 256 -2.88 5.85 7.41
C ALA A 256 -3.08 7.21 6.70
N LEU A 257 -3.62 7.21 5.48
CA LEU A 257 -3.91 8.42 4.71
C LEU A 257 -5.03 9.24 5.37
N GLU A 258 -6.07 8.60 5.89
CA GLU A 258 -7.12 9.26 6.69
C GLU A 258 -6.52 9.94 7.93
N ARG A 259 -5.66 9.22 8.69
CA ARG A 259 -4.95 9.82 9.85
C ARG A 259 -4.00 10.94 9.46
N ALA A 260 -3.47 10.92 8.24
CA ALA A 260 -2.62 11.97 7.70
C ALA A 260 -3.41 13.17 7.13
N GLY A 261 -4.75 13.18 7.24
CA GLY A 261 -5.60 14.30 6.86
C GLY A 261 -6.10 14.27 5.42
N LEU A 262 -5.99 13.14 4.71
CA LEU A 262 -6.63 12.99 3.41
C LEU A 262 -8.12 12.63 3.58
N ASP A 263 -8.95 13.22 2.74
CA ASP A 263 -10.38 12.93 2.65
C ASP A 263 -10.60 11.55 2.02
N VAL A 264 -10.85 10.56 2.90
CA VAL A 264 -11.15 9.18 2.50
C VAL A 264 -12.66 8.99 2.44
N PRO A 265 -13.22 8.63 1.27
CA PRO A 265 -14.67 8.59 1.08
C PRO A 265 -15.35 7.48 1.90
N ARG A 266 -16.64 7.72 2.21
CA ARG A 266 -17.53 6.78 2.88
C ARG A 266 -18.73 6.46 1.97
N PRO A 267 -19.08 5.18 1.70
CA PRO A 267 -18.44 3.96 2.20
C PRO A 267 -17.00 3.78 1.70
N LEU A 268 -16.18 3.02 2.45
CA LEU A 268 -14.77 2.83 2.12
C LEU A 268 -14.60 2.23 0.71
N PRO A 269 -13.65 2.75 -0.08
CA PRO A 269 -13.30 2.18 -1.37
C PRO A 269 -12.91 0.71 -1.28
N ARG A 270 -13.46 -0.09 -2.20
CA ARG A 270 -13.13 -1.51 -2.29
C ARG A 270 -11.80 -1.69 -3.03
N PHE A 271 -10.98 -2.59 -2.52
CA PHE A 271 -9.74 -2.99 -3.19
C PHE A 271 -10.03 -3.70 -4.52
N GLY A 272 -9.24 -3.38 -5.55
CA GLY A 272 -9.15 -4.11 -6.80
C GLY A 272 -7.85 -3.78 -7.53
N HIS A 273 -7.45 -4.65 -8.47
CA HIS A 273 -6.29 -4.38 -9.32
C HIS A 273 -6.62 -3.27 -10.33
N GLY A 274 -5.75 -2.27 -10.46
CA GLY A 274 -5.94 -1.10 -11.31
C GLY A 274 -6.98 -0.09 -10.78
N VAL A 275 -7.55 -0.32 -9.58
CA VAL A 275 -8.51 0.63 -8.99
C VAL A 275 -7.76 1.88 -8.55
N GLU A 276 -8.19 3.04 -9.06
CA GLU A 276 -7.71 4.37 -8.71
C GLU A 276 -8.75 5.09 -7.83
N VAL A 277 -8.30 5.69 -6.72
CA VAL A 277 -9.13 6.51 -5.84
C VAL A 277 -8.43 7.85 -5.63
N PRO A 278 -9.02 8.97 -6.09
CA PRO A 278 -8.51 10.30 -5.76
C PRO A 278 -8.83 10.63 -4.30
N LEU A 279 -7.84 11.17 -3.59
CA LEU A 279 -7.93 11.57 -2.19
C LEU A 279 -7.40 13.00 -2.08
N ALA A 280 -8.24 13.93 -1.62
CA ALA A 280 -7.86 15.33 -1.43
C ALA A 280 -7.28 15.54 -0.02
N ASP A 281 -6.27 16.41 0.14
CA ASP A 281 -5.95 16.97 1.45
C ASP A 281 -6.78 18.24 1.75
N ALA A 282 -6.57 18.84 2.93
CA ALA A 282 -7.28 20.04 3.37
C ALA A 282 -7.04 21.25 2.44
N GLU A 283 -5.91 21.27 1.73
CA GLU A 283 -5.55 22.30 0.75
C GLU A 283 -6.08 21.98 -0.67
N GLY A 284 -6.80 20.87 -0.85
CA GLY A 284 -7.36 20.45 -2.13
C GLY A 284 -6.37 19.79 -3.08
N ARG A 285 -5.16 19.45 -2.62
CA ARG A 285 -4.19 18.68 -3.41
C ARG A 285 -4.65 17.24 -3.51
N ILE A 286 -4.75 16.74 -4.74
CA ILE A 286 -5.19 15.36 -5.00
C ILE A 286 -3.98 14.43 -5.02
N ARG A 287 -4.05 13.36 -4.23
CA ARG A 287 -3.20 12.17 -4.32
C ARG A 287 -4.03 11.00 -4.84
N THR A 288 -3.39 10.06 -5.52
CA THR A 288 -4.09 8.88 -6.04
C THR A 288 -3.68 7.64 -5.25
N LEU A 289 -4.65 6.94 -4.66
CA LEU A 289 -4.47 5.57 -4.18
C LEU A 289 -4.72 4.59 -5.33
N LEU A 290 -3.77 3.69 -5.58
CA LEU A 290 -3.81 2.73 -6.67
C LEU A 290 -3.67 1.30 -6.15
N GLY A 291 -4.59 0.43 -6.55
CA GLY A 291 -4.60 -0.98 -6.13
C GLY A 291 -3.82 -1.87 -7.09
N CYS A 292 -2.95 -2.72 -6.54
CA CYS A 292 -2.28 -3.80 -7.27
C CYS A 292 -2.51 -5.14 -6.54
N TYR A 293 -2.74 -6.22 -7.27
CA TYR A 293 -2.68 -7.54 -6.64
C TYR A 293 -1.26 -7.82 -6.16
N HIS A 294 -1.15 -8.48 -5.00
CA HIS A 294 0.14 -8.85 -4.45
C HIS A 294 0.79 -9.94 -5.31
N PRO A 295 2.10 -9.88 -5.61
CA PRO A 295 2.80 -10.91 -6.38
C PRO A 295 3.11 -12.17 -5.57
N SER A 296 2.10 -12.73 -4.90
CA SER A 296 2.23 -14.01 -4.19
C SER A 296 2.18 -15.17 -5.17
N PRO A 297 2.77 -16.34 -4.84
CA PRO A 297 2.66 -17.55 -5.67
C PRO A 297 1.21 -17.91 -6.03
N HIS A 298 0.28 -17.66 -5.11
CA HIS A 298 -1.15 -17.88 -5.35
C HIS A 298 -1.69 -17.05 -6.53
N ASN A 299 -1.23 -15.80 -6.67
CA ASN A 299 -1.67 -14.91 -7.75
C ASN A 299 -0.88 -15.14 -9.04
N THR A 300 0.43 -15.36 -8.94
CA THR A 300 1.31 -15.44 -10.11
C THR A 300 1.26 -16.79 -10.81
N VAL A 301 1.32 -17.90 -10.06
CA VAL A 301 1.28 -19.27 -10.65
C VAL A 301 -0.07 -19.56 -11.30
N ARG A 302 -1.16 -19.01 -10.76
CA ARG A 302 -2.52 -19.19 -11.31
C ARG A 302 -2.88 -18.20 -12.41
N GLY A 303 -1.96 -17.30 -12.79
CA GLY A 303 -2.20 -16.29 -13.82
C GLY A 303 -3.19 -15.19 -13.43
N ARG A 304 -3.55 -15.07 -12.14
CA ARG A 304 -4.40 -13.97 -11.64
C ARG A 304 -3.65 -12.62 -11.67
N LEU A 305 -2.33 -12.66 -11.62
CA LEU A 305 -1.45 -11.52 -11.84
C LEU A 305 -0.35 -11.93 -12.81
N THR A 306 -0.17 -11.15 -13.88
CA THR A 306 0.95 -11.28 -14.81
C THR A 306 1.95 -10.16 -14.60
N GLU A 307 3.17 -10.33 -15.11
CA GLU A 307 4.21 -9.30 -15.04
C GLU A 307 3.73 -8.01 -15.73
N ALA A 308 3.15 -8.14 -16.92
CA ALA A 308 2.59 -7.02 -17.68
C ALA A 308 1.52 -6.24 -16.88
N MET A 309 0.63 -6.92 -16.15
CA MET A 309 -0.34 -6.26 -15.28
C MET A 309 0.33 -5.45 -14.15
N THR A 310 1.46 -5.94 -13.62
CA THR A 310 2.21 -5.20 -12.59
C THR A 310 2.90 -3.98 -13.21
N ASP A 311 3.48 -4.15 -14.39
CA ASP A 311 4.12 -3.08 -15.17
C ASP A 311 3.11 -1.99 -15.53
N GLU A 312 1.89 -2.37 -15.94
CA GLU A 312 0.80 -1.44 -16.23
C GLU A 312 0.44 -0.58 -15.01
N VAL A 313 0.31 -1.19 -13.83
CA VAL A 313 -0.01 -0.46 -12.59
C VAL A 313 1.13 0.49 -12.19
N LEU A 314 2.38 0.02 -12.23
CA LEU A 314 3.53 0.87 -11.85
C LEU A 314 3.81 1.96 -12.89
N GLY A 315 3.65 1.66 -14.18
CA GLY A 315 3.71 2.64 -15.27
C GLY A 315 2.59 3.68 -15.16
N ARG A 316 1.38 3.26 -14.78
CA ARG A 316 0.27 4.16 -14.48
C ARG A 316 0.58 5.07 -13.28
N ALA A 317 1.18 4.52 -12.22
CA ALA A 317 1.63 5.31 -11.08
C ALA A 317 2.66 6.38 -11.48
N ARG A 318 3.63 6.02 -12.32
CA ARG A 318 4.63 6.95 -12.87
C ARG A 318 3.99 8.08 -13.67
N ALA A 319 3.03 7.76 -14.53
CA ALA A 319 2.29 8.76 -15.31
C ALA A 319 1.49 9.71 -14.42
N LEU A 320 0.77 9.18 -13.41
CA LEU A 320 0.01 9.97 -12.45
C LEU A 320 0.91 10.87 -11.58
N ALA A 321 2.08 10.38 -11.20
CA ALA A 321 3.09 11.11 -10.44
C ALA A 321 3.82 12.20 -11.26
N ARG A 322 3.57 12.27 -12.57
CA ARG A 322 4.18 13.20 -13.54
C ARG A 322 5.70 13.12 -13.54
N MET A 323 6.23 11.92 -13.36
CA MET A 323 7.69 11.71 -13.41
C MET A 323 8.20 11.89 -14.84
N PRO A 324 9.37 12.51 -15.04
CA PRO A 324 9.96 12.69 -16.37
C PRO A 324 10.21 11.33 -17.02
N GLY A 325 10.02 11.31 -18.35
CA GLY A 325 10.07 10.13 -19.23
C GLY A 325 11.44 9.50 -19.36
#